data_AF-A0A6N9CBB8-F1
#
_entry.id   AF-A0A6N9CBB8-F1
#
_cell.length_a   1.000
_cell.length_b   1.000
_cell.length_c   1.000
_cell.angle_alpha   90.00
_cell.angle_beta   90.00
_cell.angle_gamma   90.00
#
_symmetry.space_group_name_H-M   'P 1'
#
loop_
_entity.id
_entity.type
_entity.pdbx_description
1 polymer ?
#
loop_
_entity_poly.entity_id
_entity_poly.type
_entity_poly.pdbx_seq_one_letter_code
_entity_poly.pdbx_strand_id
1 'polypeptide(L)'
;MRLILIGCEYSGTTTLAHAINEWTKKTMDKEFTLIHDHFKLPDTKPHGPELTEEEIAQFDALSPRLTEVIMRHNLYYHTPAQSSGGEDFLGIGVHIEEGIYGPLYYGYGGLGGLGDRQTISQSLEQRILNFAPETVLILVKASPEVIAKRMKENPHKYPVVPEGDISD
;
A
#
# COMPACT_ATOMS: atom_id res chain seq x y z
N MET A 1 13.66 -8.42 -9.10
CA MET A 1 12.21 -8.46 -9.33
C MET A 1 11.57 -7.30 -8.58
N ARG A 2 10.81 -6.46 -9.28
CA ARG A 2 10.08 -5.33 -8.70
C ARG A 2 8.59 -5.50 -8.98
N LEU A 3 7.80 -5.69 -7.92
CA LEU A 3 6.38 -5.96 -7.99
C LEU A 3 5.62 -4.94 -7.16
N ILE A 4 4.51 -4.44 -7.72
CA ILE A 4 3.52 -3.66 -6.97
C ILE A 4 2.19 -4.40 -7.13
N LEU A 5 1.69 -4.93 -6.01
CA LEU A 5 0.37 -5.56 -5.94
C LEU A 5 -0.64 -4.50 -5.53
N ILE A 6 -1.75 -4.40 -6.24
CA ILE A 6 -2.84 -3.49 -5.94
C ILE A 6 -4.15 -4.25 -5.81
N GLY A 7 -5.00 -3.84 -4.88
CA GLY A 7 -6.32 -4.40 -4.72
C GLY A 7 -7.04 -3.87 -3.50
N CYS A 8 -8.38 -3.86 -3.57
CA CYS A 8 -9.24 -3.49 -2.45
C CYS A 8 -8.86 -4.28 -1.19
N GLU A 9 -9.12 -3.73 0.00
CA GLU A 9 -9.07 -4.52 1.23
C GLU A 9 -9.83 -5.84 1.05
N TYR A 10 -9.30 -6.93 1.62
CA TYR A 10 -9.81 -8.30 1.43
C TYR A 10 -9.70 -8.93 0.03
N SER A 11 -9.13 -8.25 -0.97
CA SER A 11 -8.89 -8.85 -2.30
C SER A 11 -7.93 -10.05 -2.27
N GLY A 12 -6.97 -10.06 -1.33
CA GLY A 12 -5.97 -11.11 -1.16
C GLY A 12 -4.53 -10.71 -1.51
N THR A 13 -4.24 -9.41 -1.60
CA THR A 13 -2.89 -8.89 -1.90
C THR A 13 -1.83 -9.38 -0.92
N THR A 14 -2.09 -9.33 0.39
CA THR A 14 -1.16 -9.82 1.43
C THR A 14 -0.86 -11.31 1.26
N THR A 15 -1.91 -12.14 1.09
CA THR A 15 -1.75 -13.58 0.86
C THR A 15 -0.92 -13.88 -0.39
N LEU A 16 -1.18 -13.16 -1.49
CA LEU A 16 -0.42 -13.33 -2.72
C LEU A 16 1.04 -12.88 -2.57
N ALA A 17 1.30 -11.76 -1.90
CA ALA A 17 2.65 -11.25 -1.65
C ALA A 17 3.50 -12.27 -0.87
N HIS A 18 2.97 -12.84 0.20
CA HIS A 18 3.64 -13.90 0.95
C HIS A 18 3.85 -15.16 0.09
N ALA A 19 2.85 -15.58 -0.69
CA ALA A 19 3.00 -16.74 -1.57
C ALA A 19 4.11 -16.54 -2.63
N ILE A 20 4.23 -15.33 -3.18
CA ILE A 20 5.32 -14.97 -4.10
C ILE A 20 6.68 -15.05 -3.39
N ASN A 21 6.81 -14.47 -2.19
CA ASN A 21 8.06 -14.51 -1.43
C ASN A 21 8.47 -15.96 -1.06
N GLU A 22 7.52 -16.78 -0.64
CA GLU A 22 7.76 -18.20 -0.36
C GLU A 22 8.17 -18.97 -1.63
N TRP A 23 7.57 -18.63 -2.77
CA TRP A 23 7.95 -19.23 -4.04
C TRP A 23 9.36 -18.81 -4.48
N THR A 24 9.75 -17.54 -4.34
CA THR A 24 11.11 -17.09 -4.67
C THR A 24 12.14 -17.78 -3.78
N LYS A 25 11.85 -17.96 -2.50
CA LYS A 25 12.73 -18.70 -1.57
C LYS A 25 12.97 -20.12 -2.06
N LYS A 26 11.90 -20.83 -2.42
CA LYS A 26 11.96 -22.24 -2.84
C LYS A 26 12.62 -22.44 -4.21
N THR A 27 12.49 -21.48 -5.12
CA THR A 27 12.92 -21.65 -6.53
C THR A 27 14.23 -20.95 -6.86
N MET A 28 14.55 -19.88 -6.15
CA MET A 28 15.72 -19.04 -6.41
C MET A 28 16.69 -18.96 -5.23
N ASP A 29 16.34 -19.57 -4.09
CA ASP A 29 17.07 -19.42 -2.82
C ASP A 29 17.25 -17.93 -2.43
N LYS A 30 16.21 -17.13 -2.71
CA LYS A 30 16.17 -15.69 -2.46
C LYS A 30 14.83 -15.27 -1.89
N GLU A 31 14.86 -14.27 -1.00
CA GLU A 31 13.69 -13.65 -0.41
C GLU A 31 13.72 -12.15 -0.65
N PHE A 32 12.55 -11.52 -0.69
CA PHE A 32 12.46 -10.08 -0.58
C PHE A 32 12.89 -9.68 0.83
N THR A 33 13.70 -8.62 0.93
CA THR A 33 14.14 -8.07 2.22
C THR A 33 12.95 -7.72 3.11
N LEU A 34 11.88 -7.17 2.51
CA LEU A 34 10.63 -6.86 3.18
C LEU A 34 9.48 -6.83 2.16
N ILE A 35 8.27 -7.15 2.62
CA ILE A 35 7.03 -6.83 1.93
C ILE A 35 6.59 -5.46 2.43
N HIS A 36 6.62 -4.45 1.56
CA HIS A 36 6.22 -3.09 1.92
C HIS A 36 4.70 -2.93 1.80
N ASP A 37 3.96 -3.09 2.90
CA ASP A 37 2.49 -3.03 2.96
C ASP A 37 1.94 -1.86 3.79
N HIS A 38 2.83 -1.01 4.30
CA HIS A 38 2.54 0.11 5.20
C HIS A 38 2.07 1.40 4.51
N PHE A 39 1.20 1.27 3.52
CA PHE A 39 0.60 2.39 2.79
C PHE A 39 -0.90 2.58 3.11
N LYS A 40 -1.46 1.78 4.01
CA LYS A 40 -2.87 1.83 4.41
C LYS A 40 -2.95 2.16 5.89
N LEU A 41 -3.78 3.14 6.24
CA LEU A 41 -3.98 3.58 7.62
C LEU A 41 -5.16 2.82 8.23
N PRO A 42 -5.19 2.63 9.54
CA PRO A 42 -4.20 3.06 10.52
C PRO A 42 -3.11 2.00 10.79
N ASP A 43 -3.30 0.77 10.32
CA ASP A 43 -2.32 -0.31 10.45
C ASP A 43 -1.22 -0.21 9.38
N THR A 44 -0.26 0.67 9.63
CA THR A 44 0.87 0.91 8.72
C THR A 44 2.08 0.07 9.04
N LYS A 45 1.95 -1.16 9.59
CA LYS A 45 3.05 -2.12 9.91
C LYS A 45 4.47 -1.62 9.59
N PRO A 46 5.04 -0.73 10.42
CA PRO A 46 6.21 0.03 10.02
C PRO A 46 7.44 -0.88 9.93
N HIS A 47 8.55 -0.34 9.43
CA HIS A 47 9.85 -1.01 9.56
C HIS A 47 10.17 -1.26 11.04
N GLY A 48 9.92 -2.48 11.51
CA GLY A 48 10.16 -2.86 12.90
C GLY A 48 8.99 -3.63 13.53
N PRO A 49 8.92 -3.64 14.87
CA PRO A 49 7.79 -4.20 15.60
C PRO A 49 6.47 -3.53 15.25
N GLU A 50 5.36 -4.23 15.47
CA GLU A 50 4.02 -3.64 15.40
C GLU A 50 3.89 -2.48 16.38
N LEU A 51 3.14 -1.45 15.96
CA LEU A 51 2.79 -0.34 16.85
C LEU A 51 1.85 -0.81 17.95
N THR A 52 2.03 -0.26 19.14
CA THR A 52 1.08 -0.41 20.24
C THR A 52 -0.24 0.29 19.94
N GLU A 53 -1.32 -0.09 20.63
CA GLU A 53 -2.62 0.57 20.48
C GLU A 53 -2.57 2.07 20.80
N GLU A 54 -1.69 2.46 21.74
CA GLU A 54 -1.46 3.87 22.08
C GLU A 54 -0.77 4.63 20.94
N GLU A 55 0.27 4.06 20.32
CA GLU A 55 0.96 4.66 19.19
C GLU A 55 0.03 4.77 17.95
N ILE A 56 -0.80 3.77 17.71
CA ILE A 56 -1.84 3.83 16.67
C ILE A 56 -2.82 4.97 16.96
N ALA A 57 -3.32 5.08 18.20
CA ALA A 57 -4.23 6.16 18.58
C ALA A 57 -3.58 7.56 18.46
N GLN A 58 -2.28 7.69 18.73
CA GLN A 58 -1.53 8.93 18.51
C GLN A 58 -1.41 9.27 17.02
N PHE A 59 -1.19 8.27 16.18
CA PHE A 59 -1.15 8.44 14.72
C PHE A 59 -2.53 8.84 14.18
N ASP A 60 -3.60 8.19 14.66
CA ASP A 60 -4.98 8.49 14.28
C ASP A 60 -5.45 9.88 14.71
N ALA A 61 -4.88 10.40 15.79
CA ALA A 61 -5.14 11.76 16.26
C ALA A 61 -4.48 12.85 15.41
N LEU A 62 -3.61 12.50 14.45
CA LEU A 62 -2.98 13.47 13.55
C LEU A 62 -4.02 14.13 12.65
N SER A 63 -3.84 15.44 12.41
CA SER A 63 -4.64 16.12 11.39
C SER A 63 -4.38 15.50 10.01
N PRO A 64 -5.38 15.50 9.09
CA PRO A 64 -5.19 14.99 7.74
C PRO A 64 -3.96 15.57 7.02
N ARG A 65 -3.60 16.83 7.34
CA ARG A 65 -2.42 17.49 6.79
C ARG A 65 -1.11 16.84 7.25
N LEU A 66 -0.99 16.48 8.54
CA LEU A 66 0.20 15.85 9.07
C LEU A 66 0.32 14.42 8.56
N THR A 67 -0.80 13.69 8.55
CA THR A 67 -0.90 12.34 7.99
C THR A 67 -0.49 12.33 6.52
N GLU A 68 -0.99 13.28 5.71
CA GLU A 68 -0.61 13.42 4.30
C GLU A 68 0.90 13.56 4.12
N VAL A 69 1.55 14.40 4.94
CA VAL A 69 3.00 14.68 4.84
C VAL A 69 3.81 13.42 5.14
N ILE A 70 3.43 12.68 6.18
CA ILE A 70 4.09 11.43 6.56
C ILE A 70 3.92 10.40 5.45
N MET A 71 2.68 10.20 4.97
CA MET A 71 2.40 9.23 3.91
C MET A 71 3.07 9.62 2.59
N ARG A 72 3.14 10.90 2.26
CA ARG A 72 3.88 11.36 1.08
C ARG A 72 5.37 11.11 1.23
N HIS A 73 5.95 11.33 2.40
CA HIS A 73 7.35 10.99 2.65
C HIS A 73 7.59 9.48 2.48
N ASN A 74 6.71 8.65 3.03
CA ASN A 74 6.73 7.19 2.88
C ASN A 74 6.68 6.76 1.41
N LEU A 75 5.79 7.36 0.61
CA LEU A 75 5.70 7.12 -0.83
C LEU A 75 7.01 7.43 -1.57
N TYR A 76 7.61 8.61 -1.31
CA TYR A 76 8.88 8.97 -1.95
C TYR A 76 10.03 8.09 -1.49
N TYR A 77 10.03 7.66 -0.23
CA TYR A 77 11.06 6.76 0.33
C TYR A 77 11.03 5.38 -0.35
N HIS A 78 9.85 4.86 -0.68
CA HIS A 78 9.70 3.57 -1.39
C HIS A 78 9.66 3.66 -2.91
N THR A 79 9.80 4.87 -3.46
CA THR A 79 9.85 5.06 -4.92
C THR A 79 11.32 5.02 -5.39
N PRO A 80 11.64 4.23 -6.43
CA PRO A 80 13.02 4.11 -6.91
C PRO A 80 13.57 5.46 -7.37
N ALA A 81 14.86 5.64 -7.14
CA ALA A 81 15.65 6.80 -7.50
C ALA A 81 16.99 6.35 -8.11
N GLN A 82 17.81 7.30 -8.57
CA GLN A 82 19.12 6.99 -9.16
C GLN A 82 20.02 6.14 -8.25
N SER A 83 19.90 6.30 -6.93
CA SER A 83 20.65 5.53 -5.93
C SER A 83 20.07 4.14 -5.64
N SER A 84 18.88 3.81 -6.15
CA SER A 84 18.19 2.54 -5.94
C SER A 84 18.78 1.44 -6.84
N GLY A 85 20.04 1.05 -6.60
CA GLY A 85 20.73 0.08 -7.43
C GLY A 85 20.21 -1.35 -7.24
N GLY A 86 19.55 -1.93 -8.25
CA GLY A 86 19.38 -3.38 -8.42
C GLY A 86 18.58 -4.14 -7.35
N GLU A 87 18.02 -3.46 -6.35
CA GLU A 87 17.28 -4.09 -5.26
C GLU A 87 15.94 -4.67 -5.73
N ASP A 88 15.62 -5.85 -5.21
CA ASP A 88 14.30 -6.46 -5.35
C ASP A 88 13.29 -5.67 -4.51
N PHE A 89 12.07 -5.48 -5.03
CA PHE A 89 11.01 -4.73 -4.36
C PHE A 89 9.68 -5.47 -4.47
N LEU A 90 8.96 -5.57 -3.35
CA LEU A 90 7.60 -6.09 -3.30
C LEU A 90 6.76 -5.14 -2.45
N GLY A 91 5.90 -4.36 -3.10
CA GLY A 91 5.02 -3.39 -2.44
C GLY A 91 3.54 -3.76 -2.60
N ILE A 92 2.72 -3.42 -1.61
CA ILE A 92 1.27 -3.55 -1.64
C ILE A 92 0.64 -2.15 -1.60
N GLY A 93 -0.17 -1.83 -2.61
CA GLY A 93 -0.91 -0.59 -2.76
C GLY A 93 -0.06 0.59 -3.24
N VAL A 94 1.00 0.92 -2.50
CA VAL A 94 1.93 2.03 -2.76
C VAL A 94 1.16 3.30 -3.17
N HIS A 95 1.56 3.99 -4.24
CA HIS A 95 0.98 5.25 -4.68
C HIS A 95 -0.40 5.11 -5.34
N ILE A 96 -0.74 3.92 -5.83
CA ILE A 96 -2.01 3.68 -6.52
C ILE A 96 -3.13 3.64 -5.47
N GLU A 97 -2.98 2.85 -4.42
CA GLU A 97 -3.99 2.77 -3.36
C GLU A 97 -4.01 4.02 -2.48
N GLU A 98 -2.87 4.68 -2.22
CA GLU A 98 -2.85 6.02 -1.60
C GLU A 98 -3.62 7.06 -2.43
N GLY A 99 -3.58 6.94 -3.76
CA GLY A 99 -4.35 7.78 -4.67
C GLY A 99 -5.87 7.56 -4.61
N ILE A 100 -6.31 6.45 -4.02
CA ILE A 100 -7.72 6.10 -3.86
C ILE A 100 -8.16 6.33 -2.41
N TYR A 101 -7.47 5.71 -1.43
CA TYR A 101 -7.86 5.77 -0.03
C TYR A 101 -7.56 7.11 0.64
N GLY A 102 -6.48 7.81 0.24
CA GLY A 102 -6.18 9.16 0.70
C GLY A 102 -7.40 10.09 0.61
N PRO A 103 -7.93 10.32 -0.61
CA PRO A 103 -9.08 11.19 -0.80
C PRO A 103 -10.41 10.61 -0.32
N LEU A 104 -10.61 9.29 -0.38
CA LEU A 104 -11.88 8.68 0.02
C LEU A 104 -12.04 8.55 1.53
N TYR A 105 -10.99 8.15 2.24
CA TYR A 105 -11.10 7.69 3.63
C TYR A 105 -10.23 8.49 4.61
N TYR A 106 -9.13 9.09 4.17
CA TYR A 106 -8.18 9.75 5.08
C TYR A 106 -8.30 11.28 5.13
N GLY A 107 -9.18 11.86 4.31
CA GLY A 107 -9.49 13.30 4.33
C GLY A 107 -8.37 14.19 3.76
N TYR A 108 -7.50 13.67 2.90
CA TYR A 108 -6.45 14.44 2.22
C TYR A 108 -6.25 13.99 0.77
N GLY A 109 -5.46 14.75 0.01
CA GLY A 109 -5.01 14.28 -1.31
C GLY A 109 -6.05 14.36 -2.43
N GLY A 110 -7.17 15.05 -2.20
CA GLY A 110 -8.17 15.35 -3.22
C GLY A 110 -7.65 16.26 -4.34
N LEU A 111 -8.36 16.22 -5.47
CA LEU A 111 -8.00 16.91 -6.71
C LEU A 111 -7.84 18.43 -6.51
N GLY A 112 -6.73 18.99 -7.00
CA GLY A 112 -6.40 20.42 -6.94
C GLY A 112 -6.01 20.93 -5.54
N GLY A 113 -5.98 20.05 -4.53
CA GLY A 113 -5.64 20.39 -3.16
C GLY A 113 -4.15 20.27 -2.83
N LEU A 114 -3.79 20.67 -1.60
CA LEU A 114 -2.45 20.37 -1.07
C LEU A 114 -2.26 18.86 -0.93
N GLY A 115 -1.15 18.36 -1.49
CA GLY A 115 -0.87 16.93 -1.44
C GLY A 115 -1.72 16.09 -2.38
N ASP A 116 -2.33 16.72 -3.41
CA ASP A 116 -3.09 16.06 -4.48
C ASP A 116 -2.40 14.76 -4.93
N ARG A 117 -3.10 13.64 -4.70
CA ARG A 117 -2.54 12.32 -4.94
C ARG A 117 -2.51 11.95 -6.43
N GLN A 118 -3.34 12.55 -7.28
CA GLN A 118 -3.21 12.36 -8.72
C GLN A 118 -1.89 12.95 -9.22
N THR A 119 -1.58 14.18 -8.80
CA THR A 119 -0.33 14.84 -9.20
C THR A 119 0.90 14.12 -8.63
N ILE A 120 0.84 13.70 -7.36
CA ILE A 120 1.93 12.96 -6.72
C ILE A 120 2.12 11.60 -7.40
N SER A 121 1.07 10.82 -7.60
CA SER A 121 1.18 9.49 -8.23
C SER A 121 1.78 9.58 -9.62
N GLN A 122 1.40 10.55 -10.45
CA GLN A 122 2.04 10.79 -11.74
C GLN A 122 3.55 11.07 -11.61
N SER A 123 3.95 11.87 -10.62
CA SER A 123 5.37 12.14 -10.35
C SER A 123 6.14 10.87 -9.95
N LEU A 124 5.52 10.01 -9.14
CA LEU A 124 6.12 8.74 -8.70
C LEU A 124 6.21 7.73 -9.85
N GLU A 125 5.17 7.63 -10.69
CA GLU A 125 5.18 6.80 -11.90
C GLU A 125 6.30 7.20 -12.86
N GLN A 126 6.53 8.50 -13.08
CA GLN A 126 7.66 8.97 -13.88
C GLN A 126 9.00 8.53 -13.29
N ARG A 127 9.15 8.53 -11.96
CA ARG A 127 10.36 8.01 -11.30
C ARG A 127 10.51 6.51 -11.49
N ILE A 128 9.43 5.74 -11.34
CA ILE A 128 9.43 4.30 -11.60
C ILE A 128 9.85 4.01 -13.04
N LEU A 129 9.28 4.71 -14.03
CA LEU A 129 9.66 4.54 -15.43
C LEU A 129 11.14 4.89 -15.71
N ASN A 130 11.68 5.89 -15.02
CA ASN A 130 13.07 6.32 -15.22
C ASN A 130 14.09 5.38 -14.56
N PHE A 131 13.78 4.83 -13.38
CA PHE A 131 14.75 4.13 -12.55
C PHE A 131 14.48 2.64 -12.37
N ALA A 132 13.26 2.19 -12.67
CA ALA A 132 12.81 0.81 -12.54
C ALA A 132 11.71 0.45 -13.57
N PRO A 133 11.93 0.66 -14.88
CA PRO A 133 10.92 0.41 -15.91
C PRO A 133 10.47 -1.05 -15.99
N GLU A 134 11.23 -1.98 -15.40
CA GLU A 134 10.91 -3.40 -15.29
C GLU A 134 9.87 -3.72 -14.20
N THR A 135 9.38 -2.71 -13.47
CA THR A 135 8.37 -2.89 -12.42
C THR A 135 7.09 -3.47 -12.99
N VAL A 136 6.63 -4.58 -12.40
CA VAL A 136 5.38 -5.24 -12.78
C VAL A 136 4.27 -4.83 -11.83
N LEU A 137 3.17 -4.34 -12.40
CA LEU A 137 1.93 -4.05 -11.69
C LEU A 137 1.02 -5.29 -11.71
N ILE A 138 0.48 -5.67 -10.55
CA ILE A 138 -0.38 -6.84 -10.38
C ILE A 138 -1.68 -6.40 -9.73
N LEU A 139 -2.78 -6.42 -10.50
CA LEU A 139 -4.12 -6.16 -9.97
C LEU A 139 -4.73 -7.46 -9.41
N VAL A 140 -5.05 -7.45 -8.12
CA VAL A 140 -5.73 -8.55 -7.42
C VAL A 140 -7.19 -8.19 -7.23
N LYS A 141 -8.09 -9.03 -7.75
CA LYS A 141 -9.54 -8.85 -7.65
C LYS A 141 -10.19 -10.03 -6.94
N ALA A 142 -11.24 -9.72 -6.20
CA ALA A 142 -12.23 -10.67 -5.71
C ALA A 142 -13.63 -10.09 -6.00
N SER A 143 -14.65 -10.93 -6.09
CA SER A 143 -16.02 -10.42 -6.23
C SER A 143 -16.50 -9.76 -4.93
N PRO A 144 -17.48 -8.84 -4.98
CA PRO A 144 -18.11 -8.25 -3.80
C PRO A 144 -18.53 -9.29 -2.76
N GLU A 145 -19.14 -10.40 -3.19
CA GLU A 145 -19.61 -11.46 -2.29
C GLU A 145 -18.45 -12.16 -1.57
N VAL A 146 -17.33 -12.35 -2.26
CA VAL A 146 -16.13 -12.94 -1.67
C VAL A 146 -15.50 -11.98 -0.67
N ILE A 147 -15.46 -10.68 -0.99
CA ILE A 147 -14.97 -9.64 -0.08
C ILE A 147 -15.83 -9.56 1.18
N ALA A 148 -17.16 -9.46 1.04
CA ALA A 148 -18.11 -9.43 2.15
C ALA A 148 -17.97 -10.67 3.04
N LYS A 149 -17.84 -11.86 2.43
CA LYS A 149 -17.61 -13.10 3.15
C LYS A 149 -16.33 -13.04 3.98
N ARG A 150 -15.21 -12.57 3.39
CA ARG A 150 -13.91 -12.47 4.08
C ARG A 150 -13.93 -11.44 5.21
N MET A 151 -14.59 -10.30 5.02
CA MET A 151 -14.81 -9.29 6.06
C MET A 151 -15.50 -9.89 7.30
N LYS A 152 -16.49 -10.75 7.08
CA LYS A 152 -17.23 -11.43 8.16
C LYS A 152 -16.44 -12.57 8.82
N GLU A 153 -15.75 -13.39 8.02
CA GLU A 153 -15.03 -14.57 8.53
C GLU A 153 -13.72 -14.22 9.22
N ASN A 154 -13.05 -13.14 8.80
CA ASN A 154 -11.77 -12.70 9.35
C ASN A 154 -11.71 -11.16 9.43
N PRO A 155 -12.44 -10.53 10.36
CA PRO A 155 -12.46 -9.08 10.50
C PRO A 155 -11.07 -8.54 10.83
N HIS A 156 -10.63 -7.53 10.10
CA HIS A 156 -9.44 -6.78 10.43
C HIS A 156 -9.70 -5.94 11.67
N LYS A 157 -8.69 -5.81 12.53
CA LYS A 157 -8.76 -4.98 13.74
C LYS A 157 -9.02 -3.50 13.38
N TYR A 158 -8.46 -3.06 12.26
CA TYR A 158 -8.58 -1.69 11.75
C TYR A 158 -8.97 -1.71 10.27
N PRO A 159 -10.28 -1.91 9.96
CA PRO A 159 -10.73 -1.95 8.58
C PRO A 159 -10.68 -0.55 7.95
N VAL A 160 -10.31 -0.50 6.68
CA VAL A 160 -10.21 0.76 5.91
C VAL A 160 -11.44 0.95 5.04
N VAL A 161 -11.88 -0.11 4.37
CA VAL A 161 -12.97 -0.08 3.41
C VAL A 161 -14.28 -0.42 4.12
N PRO A 162 -15.26 0.51 4.16
CA PRO A 162 -16.58 0.23 4.71
C PRO A 162 -17.32 -0.85 3.90
N GLU A 163 -18.18 -1.64 4.55
CA GLU A 163 -19.01 -2.66 3.87
C GLU A 163 -19.98 -2.04 2.82
N GLY A 164 -20.32 -0.75 2.94
CA GLY A 164 -21.12 -0.06 1.92
C GLY A 164 -20.38 0.13 0.58
N ASP A 165 -19.04 0.17 0.63
CA ASP A 165 -18.20 0.59 -0.51
C ASP A 165 -17.64 -0.60 -1.29
N ILE A 166 -18.03 -1.83 -0.95
CA ILE A 166 -17.64 -3.06 -1.66
C ILE A 166 -18.62 -3.45 -2.79
N SER A 167 -19.56 -2.56 -3.15
CA SER A 167 -20.57 -2.79 -4.20
C SER A 167 -20.08 -2.45 -5.62
N ASP A 168 -20.75 -3.01 -6.64
CA ASP A 168 -20.43 -2.90 -8.08
C ASP A 168 -20.50 -1.47 -8.64
#